data_AF-A0A8T8WC56-F1
#
_entry.id   AF-A0A8T8WC56-F1
#
_cell.length_a   1.000
_cell.length_b   1.000
_cell.length_c   1.000
_cell.angle_alpha   90.00
_cell.angle_beta   90.00
_cell.angle_gamma   90.00
#
_symmetry.space_group_name_H-M   'P 1'
#
loop_
_entity.id
_entity.type
_entity.pdbx_description
1 polymer ?
#
loop_
_entity_poly.entity_id
_entity_poly.type
_entity_poly.pdbx_seq_one_letter_code
_entity_poly.pdbx_strand_id
1 'polypeptide(L)'
;MSRERRLTAGAVAVLLVALLGVAVGPGVLADPTADGPVRPGHVSIAESPAIAPGEVDGATATLTLHTRIGHRGNPTDNVSVRYRAYDAESGLLTTERTLELDELTGDRSVPVNATIEVPREGGYVIETVVFRDGQVVDRDRTEVSGLEALGTEVRFTESEAVPPLSVSVASVDEEANRTTLAVAASLTNGGAESSDELRVEVIVRQAESNLVAARDSTTVSDIGPGRTADATTEVTVPSEYNYYVDAAVYRDGVLVDTARSVANLDPTETISANETTREVEFEVGDFEGGDGADDRMTEAPRATETSTGAPGFGPALAVVALLGAALLARRRTRQ
;
A
#
# COMPACT_ATOMS: atom_id res chain seq x y z
N MET A 1 -32.19 -34.61 -94.20
CA MET A 1 -32.03 -33.39 -93.35
C MET A 1 -30.61 -32.88 -93.50
N SER A 2 -30.44 -31.66 -94.00
CA SER A 2 -29.13 -31.02 -94.20
C SER A 2 -28.39 -30.87 -92.87
N ARG A 3 -27.06 -31.01 -92.88
CA ARG A 3 -26.17 -30.87 -91.71
C ARG A 3 -26.40 -29.55 -90.96
N GLU A 4 -26.75 -28.51 -91.69
CA GLU A 4 -27.06 -27.18 -91.15
C GLU A 4 -28.23 -27.21 -90.18
N ARG A 5 -29.36 -27.85 -90.52
CA ARG A 5 -30.53 -27.93 -89.61
C ARG A 5 -30.22 -28.70 -88.32
N ARG A 6 -29.30 -29.66 -88.35
CA ARG A 6 -28.88 -30.40 -87.13
C ARG A 6 -28.00 -29.55 -86.23
N LEU A 7 -27.16 -28.69 -86.80
CA LEU A 7 -26.31 -27.77 -86.04
C LEU A 7 -27.14 -26.64 -85.41
N THR A 8 -28.10 -26.07 -86.14
CA THR A 8 -28.98 -25.02 -85.59
C THR A 8 -29.89 -25.57 -84.49
N ALA A 9 -30.45 -26.77 -84.66
CA ALA A 9 -31.25 -27.41 -83.63
C ALA A 9 -30.42 -27.77 -82.38
N GLY A 10 -29.17 -28.24 -82.59
CA GLY A 10 -28.24 -28.50 -81.49
C GLY A 10 -27.86 -27.23 -80.73
N ALA A 11 -27.58 -26.13 -81.44
CA ALA A 11 -27.23 -24.85 -80.82
C ALA A 11 -28.38 -24.29 -79.99
N VAL A 12 -29.62 -24.34 -80.49
CA VAL A 12 -30.82 -23.90 -79.74
C VAL A 12 -31.07 -24.78 -78.52
N ALA A 13 -30.86 -26.10 -78.63
CA ALA A 13 -30.99 -27.01 -77.50
C ALA A 13 -29.94 -26.74 -76.42
N VAL A 14 -28.68 -26.48 -76.79
CA VAL A 14 -27.62 -26.11 -75.84
C VAL A 14 -27.92 -24.77 -75.17
N LEU A 15 -28.46 -23.80 -75.92
CA LEU A 15 -28.83 -22.49 -75.38
C LEU A 15 -30.01 -22.59 -74.41
N LEU A 16 -31.00 -23.43 -74.70
CA LEU A 16 -32.13 -23.71 -73.80
C LEU A 16 -31.68 -24.46 -72.54
N VAL A 17 -30.78 -25.45 -72.66
CA VAL A 17 -30.21 -26.16 -71.52
C VAL A 17 -29.33 -25.24 -70.66
N ALA A 18 -28.57 -24.32 -71.27
CA ALA A 18 -27.80 -23.32 -70.55
C ALA A 18 -28.69 -22.31 -69.81
N LEU A 19 -29.78 -21.86 -70.44
CA LEU A 19 -30.76 -20.96 -69.81
C LEU A 19 -31.54 -21.64 -68.67
N LEU A 20 -31.91 -22.91 -68.83
CA LEU A 20 -32.53 -23.71 -67.76
C LEU A 20 -31.54 -24.04 -66.63
N GLY A 21 -30.25 -24.19 -66.93
CA GLY A 21 -29.21 -24.40 -65.93
C GLY A 21 -29.01 -23.23 -64.97
N VAL A 22 -29.27 -21.99 -65.43
CA VAL A 22 -29.19 -20.78 -64.57
C VAL A 22 -30.39 -20.67 -63.61
N ALA A 23 -31.53 -21.29 -63.92
CA ALA A 23 -32.75 -21.14 -63.13
C ALA A 23 -32.99 -22.22 -62.06
N VAL A 24 -32.22 -23.32 -62.06
CA VAL A 24 -32.52 -24.52 -61.22
C VAL A 24 -31.39 -24.86 -60.23
N GLY A 25 -30.35 -24.02 -60.12
CA GLY A 25 -29.37 -24.13 -59.04
C GLY A 25 -29.84 -23.40 -57.78
N PRO A 26 -30.07 -24.07 -56.63
CA PRO A 26 -30.17 -23.35 -55.37
C PRO A 26 -28.77 -22.80 -55.05
N GLY A 27 -28.58 -21.47 -55.17
CA GLY A 27 -27.37 -20.84 -54.62
C GLY A 27 -26.65 -19.77 -55.44
N VAL A 28 -27.33 -18.93 -56.23
CA VAL A 28 -26.67 -17.77 -56.89
C VAL A 28 -27.22 -16.39 -56.49
N LEU A 29 -28.10 -16.33 -55.50
CA LEU A 29 -28.37 -15.11 -54.74
C LEU A 29 -28.17 -15.46 -53.26
N ALA A 30 -26.92 -15.61 -52.85
CA ALA A 30 -26.59 -15.51 -51.44
C ALA A 30 -26.90 -14.06 -51.03
N ASP A 31 -27.93 -13.90 -50.19
CA ASP A 31 -28.14 -12.65 -49.47
C ASP A 31 -26.87 -12.41 -48.64
N PRO A 32 -26.10 -11.32 -48.87
CA PRO A 32 -24.87 -11.08 -48.13
C PRO A 32 -25.09 -10.82 -46.63
N THR A 33 -26.35 -10.81 -46.17
CA THR A 33 -26.71 -10.76 -44.75
C THR A 33 -26.94 -12.13 -44.12
N ALA A 34 -27.00 -13.20 -44.91
CA ALA A 34 -27.15 -14.57 -44.45
C ALA A 34 -25.85 -15.34 -44.68
N ASP A 35 -24.93 -15.30 -43.71
CA ASP A 35 -24.11 -16.44 -43.25
C ASP A 35 -22.81 -15.98 -42.54
N GLY A 36 -22.86 -15.93 -41.20
CA GLY A 36 -21.72 -15.83 -40.29
C GLY A 36 -22.03 -15.03 -39.03
N PRO A 37 -21.55 -15.43 -37.83
CA PRO A 37 -21.66 -14.57 -36.65
C PRO A 37 -20.99 -13.24 -36.97
N VAL A 38 -21.74 -12.15 -36.84
CA VAL A 38 -21.24 -10.81 -37.07
C VAL A 38 -20.04 -10.60 -36.14
N ARG A 39 -18.88 -10.27 -36.71
CA ARG A 39 -17.67 -10.06 -35.90
C ARG A 39 -17.98 -8.98 -34.85
N PRO A 40 -17.79 -9.25 -33.56
CA PRO A 40 -18.05 -8.28 -32.51
C PRO A 40 -17.25 -6.98 -32.75
N GLY A 41 -17.82 -5.88 -32.29
CA GLY A 41 -17.18 -4.59 -32.25
C GLY A 41 -15.86 -4.60 -31.46
N HIS A 42 -15.08 -3.55 -31.70
CA HIS A 42 -13.85 -3.31 -30.95
C HIS A 42 -14.18 -2.64 -29.62
N VAL A 43 -13.62 -3.17 -28.54
CA VAL A 43 -13.77 -2.65 -27.18
C VAL A 43 -12.38 -2.29 -26.66
N SER A 44 -12.25 -1.11 -26.06
CA SER A 44 -11.02 -0.64 -25.42
C SER A 44 -11.32 0.28 -24.25
N ILE A 45 -10.32 0.49 -23.39
CA ILE A 45 -10.33 1.56 -22.40
C ILE A 45 -10.17 2.87 -23.18
N ALA A 46 -11.17 3.75 -23.10
CA ALA A 46 -11.17 5.00 -23.85
C ALA A 46 -10.29 6.07 -23.19
N GLU A 47 -10.27 6.08 -21.86
CA GLU A 47 -9.54 7.02 -21.02
C GLU A 47 -8.97 6.24 -19.82
N SER A 48 -7.74 6.56 -19.39
CA SER A 48 -7.17 5.96 -18.18
C SER A 48 -8.13 6.17 -17.00
N PRO A 49 -8.29 5.16 -16.12
CA PRO A 49 -9.24 5.26 -15.01
C PRO A 49 -8.94 6.47 -14.12
N ALA A 50 -9.95 7.31 -13.87
CA ALA A 50 -9.86 8.33 -12.84
C ALA A 50 -10.17 7.69 -11.48
N ILE A 51 -9.32 7.92 -10.50
CA ILE A 51 -9.44 7.35 -9.16
C ILE A 51 -9.67 8.49 -8.18
N ALA A 52 -10.72 8.37 -7.38
CA ALA A 52 -11.07 9.34 -6.35
C ALA A 52 -11.21 8.65 -4.98
N PRO A 53 -10.84 9.31 -3.88
CA PRO A 53 -11.10 8.80 -2.54
C PRO A 53 -12.61 8.81 -2.26
N GLY A 54 -13.08 7.76 -1.58
CA GLY A 54 -14.41 7.64 -0.99
C GLY A 54 -14.36 7.78 0.53
N GLU A 55 -15.11 6.95 1.23
CA GLU A 55 -15.04 6.84 2.70
C GLU A 55 -13.66 6.32 3.14
N VAL A 56 -13.13 6.89 4.22
CA VAL A 56 -11.83 6.52 4.77
C VAL A 56 -11.98 6.35 6.28
N ASP A 57 -11.61 5.17 6.78
CA ASP A 57 -11.56 4.87 8.21
C ASP A 57 -10.10 4.78 8.68
N GLY A 58 -9.88 4.32 9.91
CA GLY A 58 -8.53 4.27 10.48
C GLY A 58 -7.56 3.30 9.81
N ALA A 59 -8.06 2.27 9.13
CA ALA A 59 -7.23 1.19 8.59
C ALA A 59 -7.37 1.02 7.07
N THR A 60 -8.48 1.46 6.49
CA THR A 60 -8.86 1.23 5.10
C THR A 60 -9.33 2.51 4.42
N ALA A 61 -9.08 2.58 3.12
CA ALA A 61 -9.57 3.63 2.24
C ALA A 61 -10.42 3.00 1.14
N THR A 62 -11.60 3.57 0.94
CA THR A 62 -12.44 3.27 -0.21
C THR A 62 -11.95 4.07 -1.41
N LEU A 63 -11.68 3.42 -2.53
CA LEU A 63 -11.34 4.06 -3.80
C LEU A 63 -12.50 3.90 -4.79
N THR A 64 -12.95 5.02 -5.34
CA THR A 64 -13.93 5.06 -6.43
C THR A 64 -13.19 5.15 -7.76
N LEU A 65 -13.47 4.22 -8.67
CA LEU A 65 -12.86 4.12 -9.98
C LEU A 65 -13.86 4.51 -11.05
N HIS A 66 -13.51 5.49 -11.87
CA HIS A 66 -14.28 5.94 -13.01
C HIS A 66 -13.54 5.55 -14.28
N THR A 67 -14.04 4.56 -14.99
CA THR A 67 -13.49 4.11 -16.27
C THR A 67 -14.47 4.42 -17.39
N ARG A 68 -13.93 4.75 -18.56
CA ARG A 68 -14.72 4.85 -19.79
C ARG A 68 -14.35 3.74 -20.75
N ILE A 69 -15.34 2.95 -21.15
CA ILE A 69 -15.17 1.87 -22.12
C ILE A 69 -15.65 2.35 -23.49
N GLY A 70 -14.72 2.41 -24.45
CA GLY A 70 -15.02 2.74 -25.83
C GLY A 70 -15.47 1.51 -26.59
N HIS A 71 -16.55 1.65 -27.36
CA HIS A 71 -17.06 0.63 -28.27
C HIS A 71 -17.16 1.19 -29.69
N ARG A 72 -16.73 0.41 -30.68
CA ARG A 72 -16.85 0.76 -32.11
C ARG A 72 -17.26 -0.43 -32.97
N GLY A 73 -18.19 -0.22 -33.89
CA GLY A 73 -18.65 -1.20 -34.86
C GLY A 73 -19.89 -1.98 -34.42
N ASN A 74 -19.90 -3.28 -34.74
CA ASN A 74 -21.06 -4.16 -34.53
C ASN A 74 -21.36 -4.37 -33.03
N PRO A 75 -22.59 -4.76 -32.67
CA PRO A 75 -22.94 -5.12 -31.30
C PRO A 75 -21.95 -6.11 -30.66
N THR A 76 -21.65 -5.90 -29.37
CA THR A 76 -20.69 -6.70 -28.62
C THR A 76 -21.25 -7.06 -27.24
N ASP A 77 -21.43 -8.36 -27.01
CA ASP A 77 -21.85 -8.94 -25.73
C ASP A 77 -20.66 -9.46 -24.90
N ASN A 78 -20.96 -9.96 -23.69
CA ASN A 78 -20.02 -10.64 -22.79
C ASN A 78 -18.78 -9.81 -22.46
N VAL A 79 -18.96 -8.50 -22.32
CA VAL A 79 -17.89 -7.60 -21.90
C VAL A 79 -17.91 -7.47 -20.39
N SER A 80 -16.76 -7.63 -19.75
CA SER A 80 -16.60 -7.38 -18.32
C SER A 80 -15.35 -6.57 -18.04
N VAL A 81 -15.41 -5.70 -17.04
CA VAL A 81 -14.27 -4.92 -16.56
C VAL A 81 -13.89 -5.42 -15.19
N ARG A 82 -12.60 -5.72 -15.00
CA ARG A 82 -12.06 -6.17 -13.73
C ARG A 82 -11.01 -5.19 -13.21
N TYR A 83 -11.17 -4.82 -11.95
CA TYR A 83 -10.26 -3.97 -11.20
C TYR A 83 -9.52 -4.83 -10.16
N ARG A 84 -8.21 -4.67 -10.08
CA ARG A 84 -7.35 -5.34 -9.10
C ARG A 84 -6.45 -4.32 -8.44
N ALA A 85 -6.37 -4.33 -7.11
CA ALA A 85 -5.36 -3.59 -6.39
C ALA A 85 -4.25 -4.54 -5.96
N TYR A 86 -3.03 -4.25 -6.37
CA TYR A 86 -1.84 -4.91 -5.87
C TYR A 86 -1.10 -3.95 -4.94
N ASP A 87 -0.63 -4.44 -3.82
CA ASP A 87 0.30 -3.70 -2.98
C ASP A 87 1.58 -3.40 -3.79
N ALA A 88 1.99 -2.13 -3.82
CA ALA A 88 3.06 -1.66 -4.71
C ALA A 88 4.45 -2.15 -4.29
N GLU A 89 4.64 -2.49 -3.01
CA GLU A 89 5.90 -2.98 -2.48
C GLU A 89 6.06 -4.50 -2.66
N SER A 90 5.08 -5.27 -2.17
CA SER A 90 5.09 -6.73 -2.19
C SER A 90 4.59 -7.34 -3.50
N GLY A 91 3.83 -6.58 -4.29
CA GLY A 91 3.17 -7.05 -5.51
C GLY A 91 2.01 -8.02 -5.26
N LEU A 92 1.58 -8.19 -4.01
CA LEU A 92 0.49 -9.09 -3.64
C LEU A 92 -0.87 -8.50 -4.01
N LEU A 93 -1.79 -9.35 -4.46
CA LEU A 93 -3.17 -8.95 -4.72
C LEU A 93 -3.90 -8.70 -3.39
N THR A 94 -4.36 -7.47 -3.20
CA THR A 94 -5.09 -7.05 -2.00
C THR A 94 -6.60 -7.22 -2.17
N THR A 95 -7.13 -6.75 -3.30
CA THR A 95 -8.57 -6.83 -3.59
C THR A 95 -8.86 -6.89 -5.09
N GLU A 96 -10.03 -7.41 -5.45
CA GLU A 96 -10.50 -7.53 -6.83
C GLU A 96 -12.01 -7.24 -6.92
N ARG A 97 -12.42 -6.55 -7.98
CA ARG A 97 -13.83 -6.31 -8.32
C ARG A 97 -14.06 -6.53 -9.81
N THR A 98 -15.11 -7.26 -10.19
CA THR A 98 -15.50 -7.46 -11.59
C THR A 98 -16.92 -6.94 -11.81
N LEU A 99 -17.12 -6.24 -12.93
CA LEU A 99 -18.41 -5.73 -13.38
C LEU A 99 -18.69 -6.26 -14.78
N GLU A 100 -19.87 -6.82 -14.98
CA GLU A 100 -20.39 -7.23 -16.29
C GLU A 100 -21.12 -6.06 -16.93
N LEU A 101 -20.96 -5.89 -18.24
CA LEU A 101 -21.63 -4.85 -19.02
C LEU A 101 -22.75 -5.48 -19.86
N ASP A 102 -23.83 -4.71 -20.01
CA ASP A 102 -24.84 -4.98 -21.02
C ASP A 102 -24.25 -4.91 -22.44
N GLU A 103 -25.00 -5.40 -23.43
CA GLU A 103 -24.63 -5.33 -24.85
C GLU A 103 -24.20 -3.90 -25.24
N LEU A 104 -22.96 -3.79 -25.74
CA LEU A 104 -22.43 -2.54 -26.25
C LEU A 104 -22.84 -2.40 -27.72
N THR A 105 -23.57 -1.32 -28.03
CA THR A 105 -24.05 -1.05 -29.41
C THR A 105 -23.67 0.35 -29.87
N GLY A 106 -23.38 0.51 -31.17
CA GLY A 106 -23.01 1.79 -31.77
C GLY A 106 -21.65 2.33 -31.33
N ASP A 107 -21.20 3.40 -31.98
CA ASP A 107 -19.91 4.02 -31.70
C ASP A 107 -20.04 5.02 -30.53
N ARG A 108 -19.68 4.58 -29.31
CA ARG A 108 -19.82 5.40 -28.09
C ARG A 108 -18.84 5.01 -27.00
N SER A 109 -18.78 5.84 -25.98
CA SER A 109 -18.06 5.59 -24.73
C SER A 109 -19.06 5.43 -23.58
N VAL A 110 -18.94 4.35 -22.82
CA VAL A 110 -19.84 3.99 -21.72
C VAL A 110 -19.10 4.13 -20.38
N PRO A 111 -19.66 4.85 -19.40
CA PRO A 111 -19.05 4.96 -18.08
C PRO A 111 -19.23 3.65 -17.28
N VAL A 112 -18.17 3.22 -16.62
CA VAL A 112 -18.14 2.06 -15.72
C VAL A 112 -17.54 2.54 -14.40
N ASN A 113 -18.36 2.52 -13.35
CA ASN A 113 -17.98 3.00 -12.03
C ASN A 113 -17.88 1.81 -11.07
N ALA A 114 -16.79 1.74 -10.32
CA ALA A 114 -16.56 0.70 -9.33
C ALA A 114 -16.03 1.29 -8.03
N THR A 115 -16.13 0.50 -6.97
CA THR A 115 -15.57 0.82 -5.67
C THR A 115 -14.77 -0.37 -5.17
N ILE A 116 -13.57 -0.12 -4.64
CA ILE A 116 -12.71 -1.13 -4.01
C ILE A 116 -12.18 -0.59 -2.68
N GLU A 117 -11.94 -1.48 -1.72
CA GLU A 117 -11.39 -1.15 -0.41
C GLU A 117 -9.96 -1.68 -0.31
N VAL A 118 -9.05 -0.84 0.13
CA VAL A 118 -7.63 -1.18 0.33
C VAL A 118 -7.18 -0.68 1.71
N PRO A 119 -6.19 -1.32 2.35
CA PRO A 119 -5.53 -0.74 3.52
C PRO A 119 -4.95 0.65 3.21
N ARG A 120 -4.87 1.51 4.21
CA ARG A 120 -4.31 2.86 4.06
C ARG A 120 -2.79 2.88 4.01
N GLU A 121 -2.16 1.90 4.62
CA GLU A 121 -0.71 1.79 4.65
C GLU A 121 -0.18 1.44 3.26
N GLY A 122 0.87 2.15 2.82
CA GLY A 122 1.57 1.88 1.58
C GLY A 122 0.95 2.49 0.31
N GLY A 123 1.36 1.94 -0.83
CA GLY A 123 0.90 2.34 -2.16
C GLY A 123 0.33 1.15 -2.92
N TYR A 124 -0.46 1.41 -3.95
CA TYR A 124 -1.16 0.38 -4.72
C TYR A 124 -1.02 0.61 -6.22
N VAL A 125 -0.85 -0.49 -6.97
CA VAL A 125 -1.02 -0.51 -8.41
C VAL A 125 -2.42 -1.03 -8.72
N ILE A 126 -3.25 -0.15 -9.27
CA ILE A 126 -4.60 -0.47 -9.71
C ILE A 126 -4.55 -0.91 -11.17
N GLU A 127 -4.82 -2.19 -11.41
CA GLU A 127 -4.90 -2.78 -12.75
C GLU A 127 -6.36 -2.88 -13.19
N THR A 128 -6.69 -2.25 -14.32
CA THR A 128 -7.98 -2.37 -14.99
C THR A 128 -7.84 -3.28 -16.20
N VAL A 129 -8.61 -4.35 -16.27
CA VAL A 129 -8.57 -5.32 -17.37
C VAL A 129 -9.95 -5.47 -17.97
N VAL A 130 -10.06 -5.28 -19.28
CA VAL A 130 -11.30 -5.49 -20.03
C VAL A 130 -11.26 -6.86 -20.68
N PHE A 131 -12.32 -7.63 -20.48
CA PHE A 131 -12.52 -8.93 -21.10
C PHE A 131 -13.67 -8.87 -22.09
N ARG A 132 -13.55 -9.66 -23.16
CA ARG A 132 -14.68 -10.07 -24.00
C ARG A 132 -14.62 -11.58 -24.16
N ASP A 133 -15.73 -12.27 -23.89
CA ASP A 133 -15.80 -13.73 -23.95
C ASP A 133 -14.70 -14.41 -23.09
N GLY A 134 -14.36 -13.80 -21.95
CA GLY A 134 -13.30 -14.27 -21.05
C GLY A 134 -11.86 -14.03 -21.54
N GLN A 135 -11.66 -13.41 -22.71
CA GLN A 135 -10.35 -13.06 -23.24
C GLN A 135 -10.01 -11.60 -22.94
N VAL A 136 -8.77 -11.33 -22.51
CA VAL A 136 -8.30 -9.96 -22.31
C VAL A 136 -8.26 -9.23 -23.65
N VAL A 137 -8.96 -8.11 -23.75
CA VAL A 137 -8.95 -7.24 -24.93
C VAL A 137 -8.18 -5.95 -24.71
N ASP A 138 -8.11 -5.48 -23.46
CA ASP A 138 -7.36 -4.27 -23.11
C ASP A 138 -6.96 -4.26 -21.63
N ARG A 139 -5.95 -3.46 -21.28
CA ARG A 139 -5.44 -3.30 -19.91
C ARG A 139 -4.83 -1.92 -19.69
N ASP A 140 -5.12 -1.35 -18.53
CA ASP A 140 -4.49 -0.13 -18.00
C ASP A 140 -3.96 -0.37 -16.58
N ARG A 141 -2.95 0.40 -16.17
CA ARG A 141 -2.38 0.38 -14.82
C ARG A 141 -2.19 1.81 -14.34
N THR A 142 -2.72 2.10 -13.16
CA THR A 142 -2.58 3.39 -12.48
C THR A 142 -2.00 3.16 -11.09
N GLU A 143 -0.98 3.92 -10.73
CA GLU A 143 -0.37 3.88 -9.40
C GLU A 143 -1.08 4.89 -8.48
N VAL A 144 -1.30 4.48 -7.24
CA VAL A 144 -1.94 5.27 -6.19
C VAL A 144 -1.07 5.19 -4.95
N SER A 145 -0.74 6.33 -4.36
CA SER A 145 0.10 6.41 -3.16
C SER A 145 -0.40 7.52 -2.23
N GLY A 146 0.10 7.53 -1.00
CA GLY A 146 -0.28 8.52 0.01
C GLY A 146 -1.69 8.34 0.57
N LEU A 147 -2.21 7.10 0.58
CA LEU A 147 -3.52 6.80 1.18
C LEU A 147 -3.52 6.99 2.71
N GLU A 148 -2.36 6.89 3.34
CA GLU A 148 -2.13 7.23 4.74
C GLU A 148 -2.46 8.70 5.06
N ALA A 149 -2.31 9.61 4.10
CA ALA A 149 -2.66 11.02 4.26
C ALA A 149 -4.16 11.29 4.08
N LEU A 150 -4.93 10.33 3.58
CA LEU A 150 -6.38 10.44 3.46
C LEU A 150 -7.01 10.10 4.81
N GLY A 151 -7.94 10.92 5.31
CA GLY A 151 -8.80 10.52 6.42
C GLY A 151 -8.32 10.85 7.85
N THR A 152 -7.24 11.61 8.05
CA THR A 152 -7.04 12.31 9.34
C THR A 152 -6.97 13.79 9.08
N GLU A 153 -8.14 14.37 8.82
CA GLU A 153 -8.32 15.80 8.73
C GLU A 153 -7.80 16.49 10.00
N VAL A 154 -8.00 15.86 11.17
CA VAL A 154 -7.53 16.39 12.45
C VAL A 154 -6.23 15.74 12.88
N ARG A 155 -5.23 16.58 13.18
CA ARG A 155 -3.92 16.20 13.71
C ARG A 155 -3.51 17.17 14.81
N PHE A 156 -2.53 16.81 15.63
CA PHE A 156 -1.90 17.78 16.50
C PHE A 156 -1.27 18.91 15.68
N THR A 157 -1.35 20.14 16.19
CA THR A 157 -0.89 21.32 15.47
C THR A 157 0.63 21.26 15.26
N GLU A 158 1.04 21.23 13.99
CA GLU A 158 2.44 21.35 13.58
C GLU A 158 2.73 22.80 13.20
N SER A 159 2.92 23.66 14.20
CA SER A 159 3.28 25.07 14.02
C SER A 159 4.46 25.43 14.90
N GLU A 160 5.42 26.19 14.36
CA GLU A 160 6.53 26.71 15.17
C GLU A 160 6.04 27.70 16.26
N ALA A 161 4.87 28.32 16.06
CA ALA A 161 4.31 29.30 16.99
C ALA A 161 3.44 28.66 18.08
N VAL A 162 2.89 27.48 17.83
CA VAL A 162 1.97 26.78 18.75
C VAL A 162 2.41 25.33 18.86
N PRO A 163 2.93 24.89 20.02
CA PRO A 163 3.33 23.50 20.18
C PRO A 163 2.10 22.58 20.14
N PRO A 164 2.25 21.33 19.65
CA PRO A 164 1.16 20.35 19.62
C PRO A 164 0.61 20.04 21.01
N LEU A 165 1.49 20.06 22.02
CA LEU A 165 1.18 19.91 23.43
C LEU A 165 1.86 21.00 24.24
N SER A 166 1.10 21.64 25.12
CA SER A 166 1.60 22.51 26.16
C SER A 166 1.31 21.91 27.53
N VAL A 167 2.29 21.96 28.41
CA VAL A 167 2.18 21.46 29.78
C VAL A 167 2.54 22.59 30.73
N SER A 168 1.69 22.82 31.72
CA SER A 168 1.89 23.86 32.73
C SER A 168 1.50 23.36 34.11
N VAL A 169 2.05 23.95 35.16
CA VAL A 169 1.66 23.64 36.54
C VAL A 169 0.39 24.41 36.86
N ALA A 170 -0.70 23.69 37.15
CA ALA A 170 -1.97 24.26 37.57
C ALA A 170 -1.98 24.55 39.07
N SER A 171 -1.48 23.60 39.87
CA SER A 171 -1.38 23.73 41.33
C SER A 171 -0.33 22.78 41.91
N VAL A 172 0.14 23.09 43.11
CA VAL A 172 1.06 22.27 43.89
C VAL A 172 0.47 22.05 45.28
N ASP A 173 0.44 20.79 45.70
CA ASP A 173 0.12 20.36 47.05
C ASP A 173 1.41 19.85 47.72
N GLU A 174 2.03 20.74 48.51
CA GLU A 174 3.29 20.45 49.20
C GLU A 174 3.10 19.41 50.32
N GLU A 175 1.92 19.35 50.94
CA GLU A 175 1.65 18.41 52.03
C GLU A 175 1.51 16.97 51.51
N ALA A 176 0.90 16.81 50.33
CA ALA A 176 0.72 15.51 49.68
C ALA A 176 1.89 15.12 48.75
N ASN A 177 2.88 16.00 48.56
CA ASN A 177 3.94 15.89 47.55
C ASN A 177 3.39 15.61 46.13
N ARG A 178 2.39 16.41 45.72
CA ARG A 178 1.71 16.26 44.42
C ARG A 178 1.72 17.57 43.64
N THR A 179 1.87 17.46 42.33
CA THR A 179 1.76 18.57 41.38
C THR A 179 0.64 18.24 40.39
N THR A 180 -0.29 19.16 40.21
CA THR A 180 -1.33 19.07 39.17
C THR A 180 -0.83 19.81 37.94
N LEU A 181 -0.78 19.10 36.82
CA LEU A 181 -0.38 19.60 35.53
C LEU A 181 -1.63 19.87 34.70
N ALA A 182 -1.75 21.07 34.14
CA ALA A 182 -2.68 21.35 33.05
C ALA A 182 -1.98 21.04 31.72
N VAL A 183 -2.56 20.10 30.98
CA VAL A 183 -2.11 19.68 29.66
C VAL A 183 -3.12 20.18 28.64
N ALA A 184 -2.66 21.01 27.71
CA ALA A 184 -3.47 21.49 26.60
C ALA A 184 -2.90 21.00 25.27
N ALA A 185 -3.72 20.24 24.54
CA ALA A 185 -3.46 19.73 23.22
C ALA A 185 -4.07 20.63 22.15
N SER A 186 -3.27 21.07 21.19
CA SER A 186 -3.75 21.85 20.06
C SER A 186 -4.00 20.93 18.87
N LEU A 187 -5.24 20.87 18.39
CA LEU A 187 -5.67 20.01 17.30
C LEU A 187 -6.13 20.86 16.11
N THR A 188 -5.58 20.63 14.92
CA THR A 188 -5.96 21.35 13.69
C THR A 188 -6.66 20.42 12.72
N ASN A 189 -7.84 20.83 12.28
CA ASN A 189 -8.54 20.23 11.15
C ASN A 189 -8.01 20.83 9.83
N GLY A 190 -7.15 20.10 9.12
CA GLY A 190 -6.68 20.41 7.75
C GLY A 190 -7.59 19.90 6.63
N GLY A 191 -8.73 19.31 6.98
CA GLY A 191 -9.74 18.78 6.09
C GLY A 191 -10.68 19.80 5.46
N ALA A 192 -11.56 19.29 4.61
CA ALA A 192 -12.57 20.07 3.89
C ALA A 192 -13.92 20.10 4.61
N GLU A 193 -14.17 19.16 5.52
CA GLU A 193 -15.39 19.08 6.33
C GLU A 193 -15.12 19.34 7.81
N SER A 194 -16.18 19.42 8.62
CA SER A 194 -16.01 19.51 10.07
C SER A 194 -15.72 18.12 10.64
N SER A 195 -14.87 18.03 11.66
CA SER A 195 -14.62 16.75 12.32
C SER A 195 -15.83 16.30 13.12
N ASP A 196 -15.95 15.00 13.37
CA ASP A 196 -16.79 14.49 14.46
C ASP A 196 -16.19 14.84 15.83
N GLU A 197 -16.89 14.46 16.90
CA GLU A 197 -16.37 14.53 18.26
C GLU A 197 -15.11 13.67 18.39
N LEU A 198 -14.10 14.22 19.07
CA LEU A 198 -12.81 13.57 19.28
C LEU A 198 -12.58 13.34 20.77
N ARG A 199 -11.96 12.21 21.11
CA ARG A 199 -11.47 11.94 22.47
C ARG A 199 -9.97 12.11 22.50
N VAL A 200 -9.47 12.99 23.36
CA VAL A 200 -8.05 13.16 23.63
C VAL A 200 -7.72 12.48 24.95
N GLU A 201 -6.83 11.50 24.90
CA GLU A 201 -6.31 10.80 26.09
C GLU A 201 -4.89 11.28 26.36
N VAL A 202 -4.62 11.67 27.62
CA VAL A 202 -3.30 12.06 28.11
C VAL A 202 -2.80 10.99 29.07
N ILE A 203 -1.57 10.54 28.85
CA ILE A 203 -0.87 9.56 29.67
C ILE A 203 0.43 10.19 30.15
N VAL A 204 0.65 10.20 31.45
CA VAL A 204 1.86 10.75 32.07
C VAL A 204 2.70 9.63 32.63
N ARG A 205 3.93 9.48 32.15
CA ARG A 205 4.88 8.45 32.56
C ARG A 205 6.09 9.06 33.25
N GLN A 206 6.46 8.54 34.41
CA GLN A 206 7.66 8.96 35.12
C GLN A 206 8.88 8.53 34.29
N ALA A 207 9.80 9.45 34.03
CA ALA A 207 10.79 9.31 32.96
C ALA A 207 11.83 8.21 33.21
N GLU A 208 12.17 7.94 34.47
CA GLU A 208 13.24 7.00 34.85
C GLU A 208 12.74 5.55 34.88
N SER A 209 11.54 5.34 35.42
CA SER A 209 10.90 4.04 35.63
C SER A 209 9.93 3.66 34.51
N ASN A 210 9.57 4.63 33.66
CA ASN A 210 8.58 4.51 32.59
C ASN A 210 7.17 4.07 33.07
N LEU A 211 6.90 4.18 34.39
CA LEU A 211 5.61 3.84 34.99
C LEU A 211 4.60 4.95 34.74
N VAL A 212 3.36 4.57 34.43
CA VAL A 212 2.25 5.53 34.31
C VAL A 212 1.92 6.11 35.68
N ALA A 213 2.18 7.39 35.86
CA ALA A 213 1.89 8.13 37.07
C ALA A 213 0.44 8.65 37.11
N ALA A 214 -0.10 9.01 35.94
CA ALA A 214 -1.46 9.48 35.79
C ALA A 214 -1.96 9.25 34.35
N ARG A 215 -3.29 9.21 34.21
CA ARG A 215 -3.97 9.29 32.93
C ARG A 215 -5.29 10.01 33.09
N ASP A 216 -5.66 10.77 32.08
CA ASP A 216 -7.00 11.34 31.99
C ASP A 216 -7.40 11.52 30.52
N SER A 217 -8.68 11.77 30.27
CA SER A 217 -9.16 12.01 28.92
C SER A 217 -10.23 13.09 28.89
N THR A 218 -10.28 13.83 27.80
CA THR A 218 -11.28 14.86 27.53
C THR A 218 -11.83 14.71 26.12
N THR A 219 -13.00 15.30 25.86
CA THR A 219 -13.62 15.31 24.55
C THR A 219 -13.56 16.71 23.94
N VAL A 220 -13.32 16.77 22.63
CA VAL A 220 -13.39 17.99 21.82
C VAL A 220 -14.56 17.83 20.87
N SER A 221 -15.45 18.83 20.84
CA SER A 221 -16.54 18.88 19.87
C SER A 221 -16.00 18.98 18.43
N ASP A 222 -16.90 19.06 17.45
CA ASP A 222 -16.53 19.22 16.05
C ASP A 222 -15.59 20.41 15.83
N ILE A 223 -14.52 20.17 15.06
CA ILE A 223 -13.57 21.19 14.63
C ILE A 223 -13.87 21.48 13.17
N GLY A 224 -14.28 22.72 12.86
CA GLY A 224 -14.55 23.13 11.48
C GLY A 224 -13.30 23.09 10.57
N PRO A 225 -13.49 23.09 9.23
CA PRO A 225 -12.39 22.99 8.29
C PRO A 225 -11.40 24.17 8.40
N GLY A 226 -10.11 23.86 8.43
CA GLY A 226 -9.03 24.84 8.60
C GLY A 226 -8.95 25.48 9.99
N ARG A 227 -9.71 24.96 10.98
CA ARG A 227 -9.74 25.49 12.34
C ARG A 227 -8.86 24.67 13.28
N THR A 228 -8.42 25.33 14.33
CA THR A 228 -7.70 24.72 15.45
C THR A 228 -8.57 24.81 16.69
N ALA A 229 -8.60 23.74 17.48
CA ALA A 229 -9.25 23.69 18.79
C ALA A 229 -8.27 23.17 19.84
N ASP A 230 -8.44 23.62 21.08
CA ASP A 230 -7.63 23.18 22.20
C ASP A 230 -8.42 22.20 23.09
N ALA A 231 -7.77 21.10 23.46
CA ALA A 231 -8.28 20.10 24.39
C ALA A 231 -7.48 20.18 25.69
N THR A 232 -8.11 20.62 26.77
CA THR A 232 -7.44 20.77 28.07
C THR A 232 -7.93 19.73 29.07
N THR A 233 -7.00 19.11 29.78
CA THR A 233 -7.23 18.20 30.91
C THR A 233 -6.20 18.47 32.01
N GLU A 234 -6.54 18.13 33.24
CA GLU A 234 -5.64 18.21 34.39
C GLU A 234 -5.30 16.81 34.90
N VAL A 235 -4.02 16.59 35.20
CA VAL A 235 -3.50 15.33 35.71
C VAL A 235 -2.61 15.58 36.92
N THR A 236 -2.79 14.81 37.99
CA THR A 236 -2.01 14.96 39.22
C THR A 236 -0.95 13.87 39.33
N VAL A 237 0.31 14.28 39.45
CA VAL A 237 1.48 13.40 39.54
C VAL A 237 2.28 13.66 40.83
N PRO A 238 3.12 12.71 41.28
CA PRO A 238 4.12 13.01 42.30
C PRO A 238 5.01 14.20 41.90
N SER A 239 5.28 15.10 42.85
CA SER A 239 6.22 16.20 42.60
C SER A 239 7.66 15.69 42.51
N GLU A 240 8.58 16.55 42.06
CA GLU A 240 10.04 16.32 42.07
C GLU A 240 10.56 15.22 41.11
N TYR A 241 9.76 14.81 40.13
CA TYR A 241 10.20 13.90 39.06
C TYR A 241 9.97 14.47 37.68
N ASN A 242 10.78 14.03 36.72
CA ASN A 242 10.54 14.31 35.31
C ASN A 242 9.54 13.32 34.72
N TYR A 243 8.69 13.81 33.81
CA TYR A 243 7.65 13.01 33.17
C TYR A 243 7.63 13.20 31.65
N TYR A 244 7.39 12.09 30.94
CA TYR A 244 6.87 12.14 29.58
C TYR A 244 5.35 12.31 29.64
N VAL A 245 4.84 13.26 28.85
CA VAL A 245 3.41 13.52 28.68
C VAL A 245 3.07 13.14 27.25
N ASP A 246 2.45 11.97 27.09
CA ASP A 246 1.96 11.48 25.81
C ASP A 246 0.48 11.84 25.66
N ALA A 247 0.08 12.30 24.48
CA ALA A 247 -1.32 12.48 24.12
C ALA A 247 -1.65 11.67 22.88
N ALA A 248 -2.85 11.08 22.87
CA ALA A 248 -3.40 10.35 21.75
C ALA A 248 -4.81 10.85 21.47
N VAL A 249 -5.09 11.20 20.21
CA VAL A 249 -6.43 11.60 19.78
C VAL A 249 -7.12 10.44 19.07
N TYR A 250 -8.37 10.20 19.44
CA TYR A 250 -9.20 9.13 18.90
C TYR A 250 -10.49 9.69 18.31
N ARG A 251 -10.94 9.08 17.22
CA ARG A 251 -12.26 9.28 16.61
C ARG A 251 -12.98 7.94 16.60
N ASP A 252 -14.14 7.85 17.22
CA ASP A 252 -14.93 6.61 17.33
C ASP A 252 -14.12 5.38 17.77
N GLY A 253 -13.16 5.58 18.67
CA GLY A 253 -12.29 4.54 19.20
C GLY A 253 -11.06 4.20 18.34
N VAL A 254 -10.92 4.82 17.16
CA VAL A 254 -9.76 4.68 16.28
C VAL A 254 -8.71 5.74 16.62
N LEU A 255 -7.46 5.33 16.79
CA LEU A 255 -6.33 6.25 16.97
C LEU A 255 -6.10 7.06 15.69
N VAL A 256 -6.08 8.37 15.82
CA VAL A 256 -5.93 9.33 14.70
C VAL A 256 -4.52 9.90 14.66
N ASP A 257 -4.00 10.37 15.80
CA ASP A 257 -2.68 10.99 15.89
C ASP A 257 -2.14 10.91 17.34
N THR A 258 -0.83 11.13 17.51
CA THR A 258 -0.16 11.16 18.81
C THR A 258 0.84 12.30 18.90
N ALA A 259 1.00 12.88 20.09
CA ALA A 259 2.03 13.87 20.37
C ALA A 259 2.70 13.59 21.72
N ARG A 260 3.93 14.08 21.90
CA ARG A 260 4.67 13.98 23.15
C ARG A 260 5.21 15.34 23.58
N SER A 261 5.15 15.58 24.88
CA SER A 261 5.85 16.65 25.58
C SER A 261 6.50 16.12 26.86
N VAL A 262 7.11 17.01 27.63
CA VAL A 262 7.77 16.68 28.89
C VAL A 262 7.33 17.65 29.99
N ALA A 263 7.27 17.14 31.21
CA ALA A 263 7.15 17.97 32.42
C ALA A 263 8.43 17.78 33.25
N ASN A 264 9.24 18.83 33.33
CA ASN A 264 10.48 18.83 34.10
C ASN A 264 10.20 19.35 35.52
N LEU A 265 9.81 18.47 36.44
CA LEU A 265 9.58 18.83 37.84
C LEU A 265 10.74 18.44 38.75
N ASP A 266 11.70 17.66 38.27
CA ASP A 266 12.93 17.39 39.00
C ASP A 266 13.79 18.67 39.04
N PRO A 267 14.19 19.14 40.22
CA PRO A 267 14.98 20.37 40.36
C PRO A 267 16.44 20.21 39.91
N THR A 268 16.92 18.98 39.74
CA THR A 268 18.33 18.64 39.47
C THR A 268 18.57 18.14 38.05
N GLU A 269 17.59 17.50 37.43
CA GLU A 269 17.70 16.96 36.07
C GLU A 269 16.58 17.47 35.17
N THR A 270 16.85 17.59 33.86
CA THR A 270 15.82 17.92 32.87
C THR A 270 15.95 17.01 31.68
N ILE A 271 14.81 16.65 31.09
CA ILE A 271 14.71 15.81 29.90
C ILE A 271 14.11 16.60 28.75
N SER A 272 14.26 16.07 27.54
CA SER A 272 13.64 16.62 26.33
C SER A 272 12.73 15.60 25.65
N ALA A 273 11.71 16.08 24.94
CA ALA A 273 10.74 15.21 24.28
C ALA A 273 11.34 14.35 23.14
N ASN A 274 12.49 14.76 22.59
CA ASN A 274 13.14 14.16 21.41
C ASN A 274 14.44 13.40 21.76
N GLU A 275 14.59 12.89 22.98
CA GLU A 275 15.75 12.04 23.30
C GLU A 275 15.59 10.64 22.69
N THR A 276 16.41 10.38 21.66
CA THR A 276 16.63 9.05 21.08
C THR A 276 17.10 8.10 22.18
N THR A 277 16.40 6.99 22.38
CA THR A 277 16.79 5.91 23.29
C THR A 277 18.23 5.50 22.99
N ARG A 278 19.15 5.67 23.95
CA ARG A 278 20.48 5.05 23.86
C ARG A 278 20.29 3.56 24.10
N GLU A 279 20.62 2.74 23.11
CA GLU A 279 20.83 1.31 23.31
C GLU A 279 21.95 1.14 24.34
N VAL A 280 21.57 0.81 25.57
CA VAL A 280 22.52 0.31 26.55
C VAL A 280 22.75 -1.14 26.16
N GLU A 281 23.88 -1.41 25.50
CA GLU A 281 24.32 -2.78 25.28
C GLU A 281 24.46 -3.43 26.66
N PHE A 282 23.62 -4.44 26.90
CA PHE A 282 23.63 -5.21 28.14
C PHE A 282 24.90 -6.06 28.14
N GLU A 283 26.01 -5.50 28.65
CA GLU A 283 27.29 -6.18 28.77
C GLU A 283 27.23 -7.10 29.99
N VAL A 284 27.09 -8.41 29.73
CA VAL A 284 27.10 -9.47 30.75
C VAL A 284 28.55 -9.72 31.19
N GLY A 285 29.19 -8.70 31.78
CA GLY A 285 30.55 -8.78 32.33
C GLY A 285 30.59 -8.55 33.85
N ASP A 286 29.64 -7.79 34.40
CA ASP A 286 29.66 -7.35 35.81
C ASP A 286 29.01 -8.34 36.80
N PHE A 287 28.71 -9.56 36.35
CA PHE A 287 28.22 -10.65 37.21
C PHE A 287 29.11 -11.90 37.11
N GLU A 288 30.44 -11.74 37.13
CA GLU A 288 31.32 -12.81 37.59
C GLU A 288 31.92 -12.42 38.96
N GLY A 289 31.45 -13.11 40.00
CA GLY A 289 31.94 -12.96 41.36
C GLY A 289 33.41 -13.32 41.45
N GLY A 290 34.23 -12.34 41.80
CA GLY A 290 35.60 -12.55 42.24
C GLY A 290 35.65 -12.73 43.75
N ASP A 291 35.53 -13.98 44.21
CA ASP A 291 35.99 -14.37 45.55
C ASP A 291 37.52 -14.25 45.63
N GLY A 292 38.00 -13.72 46.74
CA GLY A 292 39.39 -13.33 46.92
C GLY A 292 40.38 -14.42 47.31
N ALA A 293 41.65 -13.99 47.23
CA ALA A 293 42.78 -14.25 48.14
C ALA A 293 43.92 -15.22 47.71
N ASP A 294 45.11 -14.62 47.74
CA ASP A 294 46.43 -15.09 48.20
C ASP A 294 47.48 -15.73 47.27
N ASP A 295 48.45 -14.89 46.91
CA ASP A 295 49.91 -15.00 47.12
C ASP A 295 50.65 -16.33 46.90
N ARG A 296 51.63 -16.33 45.98
CA ARG A 296 53.05 -16.66 46.24
C ARG A 296 53.99 -16.53 45.02
N MET A 297 55.26 -16.28 45.38
CA MET A 297 56.45 -15.82 44.65
C MET A 297 57.19 -16.85 43.75
N THR A 298 57.87 -16.31 42.72
CA THR A 298 59.13 -16.73 42.02
C THR A 298 59.21 -18.02 41.16
N GLU A 299 59.58 -17.87 39.88
CA GLU A 299 60.82 -18.40 39.22
C GLU A 299 60.63 -18.59 37.68
N ALA A 300 61.52 -17.98 36.87
CA ALA A 300 61.71 -18.30 35.43
C ALA A 300 62.81 -19.37 35.31
N PRO A 301 62.95 -20.21 34.24
CA PRO A 301 62.57 -19.96 32.84
C PRO A 301 62.10 -21.19 32.01
N ARG A 302 61.56 -20.98 30.80
CA ARG A 302 61.98 -21.66 29.54
C ARG A 302 61.08 -21.30 28.36
N ALA A 303 61.72 -20.96 27.25
CA ALA A 303 61.11 -20.96 25.92
C ALA A 303 60.67 -22.38 25.56
N THR A 304 59.45 -22.54 25.07
CA THR A 304 59.02 -23.72 24.33
C THR A 304 58.33 -23.22 23.07
N GLU A 305 59.01 -23.41 21.94
CA GLU A 305 58.40 -23.39 20.62
C GLU A 305 57.33 -24.48 20.56
N THR A 306 56.14 -24.17 20.08
CA THR A 306 55.23 -25.20 19.57
C THR A 306 54.50 -24.66 18.35
N SER A 307 54.68 -25.38 17.26
CA SER A 307 54.26 -25.08 15.91
C SER A 307 52.76 -25.22 15.68
N THR A 308 52.23 -24.32 14.84
CA THR A 308 51.36 -24.56 13.68
C THR A 308 50.12 -25.46 13.80
N GLY A 309 48.97 -24.90 13.41
CA GLY A 309 47.83 -25.71 12.97
C GLY A 309 46.54 -24.97 12.63
N ALA A 310 46.58 -23.88 11.85
CA ALA A 310 45.36 -23.35 11.21
C ALA A 310 45.08 -24.15 9.91
N PRO A 311 43.90 -24.77 9.72
CA PRO A 311 43.59 -25.53 8.53
C PRO A 311 43.33 -24.58 7.35
N GLY A 312 44.40 -24.20 6.65
CA GLY A 312 44.36 -23.46 5.40
C GLY A 312 44.32 -24.40 4.20
N PHE A 313 43.31 -24.25 3.35
CA PHE A 313 43.27 -24.87 2.03
C PHE A 313 44.46 -24.35 1.20
N GLY A 314 45.45 -25.22 1.00
CA GLY A 314 46.71 -24.85 0.34
C GLY A 314 46.59 -24.60 -1.16
N PRO A 315 47.62 -24.00 -1.77
CA PRO A 315 47.65 -23.52 -3.16
C PRO A 315 47.48 -24.61 -4.23
N ALA A 316 47.54 -25.89 -3.86
CA ALA A 316 47.31 -27.01 -4.77
C ALA A 316 45.85 -27.09 -5.28
N LEU A 317 44.86 -26.69 -4.46
CA LEU A 317 43.45 -26.70 -4.87
C LEU A 317 43.12 -25.59 -5.88
N ALA A 318 43.83 -24.45 -5.82
CA ALA A 318 43.66 -23.37 -6.76
C ALA A 318 44.08 -23.76 -8.20
N VAL A 319 45.11 -24.59 -8.34
CA VAL A 319 45.61 -25.07 -9.63
C VAL A 319 44.65 -26.07 -10.28
N VAL A 320 44.01 -26.94 -9.48
CA VAL A 320 43.01 -27.90 -9.99
C VAL A 320 41.75 -27.19 -10.47
N ALA A 321 41.30 -26.14 -9.76
CA ALA A 321 40.15 -25.34 -10.17
C ALA A 321 40.39 -24.60 -11.50
N LEU A 322 41.59 -24.05 -11.71
CA LEU A 322 41.95 -23.38 -12.96
C LEU A 322 42.04 -24.34 -14.16
N LEU A 323 42.55 -25.55 -13.95
CA LEU A 323 42.59 -26.58 -15.00
C LEU A 323 41.20 -27.10 -15.38
N GLY A 324 40.28 -27.20 -14.40
CA GLY A 324 38.88 -27.56 -14.65
C GLY A 324 38.14 -26.51 -15.49
N ALA A 325 38.32 -25.22 -15.18
CA ALA A 325 37.70 -24.12 -15.93
C ALA A 325 38.19 -24.05 -17.39
N ALA A 326 39.49 -24.28 -17.63
CA ALA A 326 40.07 -24.29 -18.97
C ALA A 326 39.55 -25.46 -19.85
N LEU A 327 39.32 -26.64 -19.26
CA LEU A 327 38.77 -27.81 -19.95
C LEU A 327 37.29 -27.64 -20.30
N LEU A 328 36.50 -26.99 -19.45
CA LEU A 328 35.09 -26.67 -19.70
C LEU A 328 34.91 -25.60 -20.79
N ALA A 329 35.78 -24.59 -20.83
CA ALA A 329 35.78 -23.58 -21.89
C ALA A 329 36.14 -24.16 -23.28
N ARG A 330 37.05 -25.14 -23.32
CA ARG A 330 37.45 -25.82 -24.57
C ARG A 330 36.40 -26.78 -25.12
N ARG A 331 35.46 -27.25 -24.29
CA ARG A 331 34.34 -28.10 -24.73
C ARG A 331 33.19 -27.32 -25.36
N ARG A 332 32.96 -26.07 -24.94
CA ARG A 332 31.92 -25.19 -25.51
C ARG A 332 32.30 -24.54 -26.85
N THR A 333 33.57 -24.59 -27.24
CA THR A 333 34.06 -24.05 -28.51
C THR A 333 34.24 -25.11 -29.61
N ARG A 334 33.83 -26.37 -29.35
CA ARG A 334 33.85 -27.48 -30.32
C ARG A 334 32.49 -28.19 -30.46
N GLN A 335 31.40 -27.50 -30.12
CA GLN A 335 30.04 -27.85 -30.54
C GLN A 335 29.51 -26.76 -31.45
#